data_AF-A0A7J6KK41-F1
#
_entry.id   AF-A0A7J6KK41-F1
#
_cell.length_a   1.000
_cell.length_b   1.000
_cell.length_c   1.000
_cell.angle_alpha   90.00
_cell.angle_beta   90.00
_cell.angle_gamma   90.00
#
_symmetry.space_group_name_H-M   'P 1'
#
loop_
_entity.id
_entity.type
_entity.pdbx_description
1 polymer ?
#
loop_
_entity_poly.entity_id
_entity_poly.type
_entity_poly.pdbx_seq_one_letter_code
_entity_poly.pdbx_strand_id
1 'polypeptide(L)'
;IGPQGELVWTRSHRLPDWCTVHQSELKGIERACIRAETTLPKVREGKIRKVDICVDNISALRAAGGHIQLLGRTAASARAAVIRLTEKLEEAGGELRLKWVKSHVGHRHNAVADLLAADGAHRGGLLTVPVPWVHTREQIQRRYASRGDRDWARKSSGLRASWAGVNLGPRQRRVIKAAHLSPVDRRRLMEVISGHSVTRRHWCKIDRNLGPECRF
;
A
#
# COMPACT_ATOMS: atom_id res chain seq x y z
N ILE A 1 -14.57 -4.96 27.26
CA ILE A 1 -13.99 -5.35 28.57
C ILE A 1 -15.09 -5.20 29.61
N GLY A 2 -15.25 -6.15 30.52
CA GLY A 2 -16.24 -6.07 31.60
C GLY A 2 -15.81 -5.09 32.70
N PRO A 3 -16.68 -4.82 33.70
CA PRO A 3 -16.39 -3.87 34.79
C PRO A 3 -15.12 -4.23 35.60
N GLN A 4 -14.73 -5.51 35.62
CA GLN A 4 -13.56 -6.02 36.37
C GLN A 4 -12.31 -6.24 35.49
N GLY A 5 -12.26 -5.69 34.27
CA GLY A 5 -11.14 -5.92 33.36
C GLY A 5 -11.18 -7.27 32.63
N GLU A 6 -12.25 -8.04 32.81
CA GLU A 6 -12.40 -9.36 32.21
C GLU A 6 -12.64 -9.30 30.69
N LEU A 7 -12.15 -10.33 30.01
CA LEU A 7 -12.37 -10.54 28.58
C LEU A 7 -13.75 -11.17 28.38
N VAL A 8 -14.75 -10.33 28.12
CA VAL A 8 -16.15 -10.77 27.95
C VAL A 8 -16.41 -11.36 26.57
N TRP A 9 -15.63 -10.96 25.56
CA TRP A 9 -15.88 -11.34 24.17
C TRP A 9 -14.66 -11.11 23.29
N THR A 10 -14.46 -11.99 22.30
CA THR A 10 -13.41 -11.89 21.28
C THR A 10 -13.98 -12.20 19.91
N ARG A 11 -13.34 -11.64 18.87
CA ARG A 11 -13.61 -11.99 17.48
C ARG A 11 -12.42 -11.64 16.60
N SER A 12 -12.12 -12.52 15.65
CA SER A 12 -11.14 -12.31 14.59
C SER A 12 -11.84 -12.36 13.22
N HIS A 13 -11.18 -11.77 12.22
CA HIS A 13 -11.66 -11.74 10.84
C HIS A 13 -10.47 -11.97 9.90
N ARG A 14 -10.71 -12.69 8.80
CA ARG A 14 -9.69 -12.88 7.77
C ARG A 14 -9.72 -11.71 6.80
N LEU A 15 -8.55 -11.27 6.37
CA LEU A 15 -8.38 -10.32 5.28
C LEU A 15 -7.67 -11.00 4.10
N PRO A 16 -7.77 -10.45 2.88
CA PRO A 16 -7.04 -10.98 1.74
C PRO A 16 -5.53 -10.98 2.02
N ASP A 17 -4.81 -11.97 1.50
CA ASP A 17 -3.39 -12.18 1.78
C ASP A 17 -2.50 -11.01 1.32
N TRP A 18 -3.01 -10.16 0.44
CA TRP A 18 -2.34 -8.95 -0.03
C TRP A 18 -2.63 -7.70 0.82
N CYS A 19 -3.46 -7.80 1.86
CA CYS A 19 -3.80 -6.66 2.69
C CYS A 19 -2.55 -6.13 3.41
N THR A 20 -2.47 -4.82 3.60
CA THR A 20 -1.39 -4.26 4.41
C THR A 20 -1.76 -4.28 5.89
N VAL A 21 -0.74 -4.28 6.75
CA VAL A 21 -0.90 -4.07 8.20
C VAL A 21 -1.76 -2.82 8.47
N HIS A 22 -1.52 -1.73 7.75
CA HIS A 22 -2.33 -0.52 7.93
C HIS A 22 -3.82 -0.75 7.62
N GLN A 23 -4.15 -1.54 6.58
CA GLN A 23 -5.54 -1.88 6.26
C GLN A 23 -6.15 -2.82 7.30
N SER A 24 -5.38 -3.77 7.86
CA SER A 24 -5.88 -4.66 8.91
C SER A 24 -6.21 -3.90 10.18
N GLU A 25 -5.35 -2.97 10.58
CA GLU A 25 -5.58 -2.11 11.75
C GLU A 25 -6.83 -1.24 11.60
N LEU A 26 -7.00 -0.60 10.44
CA LEU A 26 -8.19 0.19 10.15
C LEU A 26 -9.48 -0.65 10.17
N LYS A 27 -9.42 -1.89 9.65
CA LYS A 27 -10.54 -2.82 9.76
C LYS A 27 -10.78 -3.25 11.21
N GLY A 28 -9.74 -3.44 12.00
CA GLY A 28 -9.85 -3.69 13.44
C GLY A 28 -10.66 -2.59 14.14
N ILE A 29 -10.31 -1.33 13.91
CA ILE A 29 -11.03 -0.16 14.43
C ILE A 29 -12.50 -0.17 13.96
N GLU A 30 -12.74 -0.32 12.67
CA GLU A 30 -14.10 -0.36 12.11
C GLU A 30 -14.97 -1.44 12.78
N ARG A 31 -14.43 -2.66 12.92
CA ARG A 31 -15.17 -3.79 13.52
C ARG A 31 -15.38 -3.59 15.02
N ALA A 32 -14.42 -2.99 15.72
CA ALA A 32 -14.56 -2.62 17.13
C ALA A 32 -15.69 -1.59 17.29
N CYS A 33 -15.75 -0.56 16.44
CA CYS A 33 -16.82 0.43 16.46
C CYS A 33 -18.19 -0.22 16.22
N ILE A 34 -18.33 -1.01 15.15
CA ILE A 34 -19.59 -1.71 14.82
C ILE A 34 -20.03 -2.62 15.97
N ARG A 35 -19.09 -3.30 16.64
CA ARG A 35 -19.43 -4.11 17.82
C ARG A 35 -19.84 -3.24 19.00
N ALA A 36 -19.16 -2.14 19.28
CA ALA A 36 -19.52 -1.25 20.37
C ALA A 36 -20.94 -0.68 20.20
N GLU A 37 -21.42 -0.49 18.98
CA GLU A 37 -22.82 -0.09 18.74
C GLU A 37 -23.84 -1.06 19.35
N THR A 38 -23.55 -2.37 19.39
CA THR A 38 -24.44 -3.35 20.02
C THR A 38 -24.51 -3.24 21.55
N THR A 39 -23.63 -2.43 22.15
CA THR A 39 -23.62 -2.15 23.60
C THR A 39 -24.41 -0.89 23.96
N LEU A 40 -24.89 -0.11 22.97
CA LEU A 40 -25.66 1.13 23.17
C LEU A 40 -26.89 0.99 24.08
N PRO A 41 -27.67 -0.10 24.07
CA PRO A 41 -28.76 -0.25 25.03
C PRO A 41 -28.29 -0.14 26.48
N LYS A 42 -27.13 -0.71 26.81
CA LYS A 42 -26.51 -0.60 28.15
C LYS A 42 -26.02 0.82 28.46
N VAL A 43 -25.69 1.61 27.44
CA VAL A 43 -25.32 3.02 27.59
C VAL A 43 -26.55 3.85 27.93
N ARG A 44 -27.66 3.65 27.21
CA ARG A 44 -28.94 4.33 27.47
C ARG A 44 -29.52 4.02 28.84
N GLU A 45 -29.31 2.80 29.34
CA GLU A 45 -29.64 2.40 30.71
C GLU A 45 -28.69 2.99 31.78
N GLY A 46 -27.69 3.78 31.39
CA GLY A 46 -26.70 4.38 32.29
C GLY A 46 -25.63 3.42 32.82
N LYS A 47 -25.62 2.16 32.37
CA LYS A 47 -24.71 1.10 32.84
C LYS A 47 -23.31 1.20 32.22
N ILE A 48 -23.17 1.87 31.08
CA ILE A 48 -21.90 2.12 30.41
C ILE A 48 -21.87 3.61 30.03
N ARG A 49 -20.89 4.37 30.52
CA ARG A 49 -20.74 5.80 30.17
C ARG A 49 -19.59 6.08 29.21
N LYS A 50 -18.64 5.14 29.07
CA LYS A 50 -17.42 5.33 28.30
C LYS A 50 -17.07 4.08 27.52
N VAL A 51 -16.68 4.27 26.28
CA VAL A 51 -16.15 3.23 25.39
C VAL A 51 -14.74 3.63 24.99
N ASP A 52 -13.76 2.82 25.39
CA ASP A 52 -12.38 2.97 24.96
C ASP A 52 -12.08 1.97 23.84
N ILE A 53 -11.60 2.46 22.70
CA ILE A 53 -11.01 1.64 21.64
C ILE A 53 -9.50 1.87 21.67
N CYS A 54 -8.77 0.83 22.09
CA CYS A 54 -7.31 0.84 22.18
C CYS A 54 -6.70 0.26 20.90
N VAL A 55 -5.70 0.95 20.34
CA VAL A 55 -5.00 0.56 19.10
C VAL A 55 -3.52 0.79 19.28
N ASP A 56 -2.67 -0.13 18.85
CA ASP A 56 -1.21 0.04 18.93
C ASP A 56 -0.57 0.61 17.66
N ASN A 57 -1.31 0.61 16.55
CA ASN A 57 -0.94 1.30 15.33
C ASN A 57 -1.36 2.79 15.32
N ILE A 58 -0.41 3.67 15.63
CA ILE A 58 -0.64 5.12 15.67
C ILE A 58 -1.10 5.70 14.31
N SER A 59 -0.62 5.14 13.20
CA SER A 59 -0.97 5.61 11.85
C SER A 59 -2.44 5.30 11.53
N ALA A 60 -2.92 4.10 11.89
CA ALA A 60 -4.32 3.73 11.76
C ALA A 60 -5.21 4.55 12.68
N LEU A 61 -4.78 4.77 13.94
CA LEU A 61 -5.49 5.61 14.90
C LEU A 61 -5.68 7.04 14.37
N ARG A 62 -4.62 7.67 13.86
CA ARG A 62 -4.66 9.01 13.28
C ARG A 62 -5.53 9.07 12.02
N ALA A 63 -5.51 8.04 11.17
CA ALA A 63 -6.33 7.98 9.97
C ALA A 63 -7.83 7.80 10.31
N ALA A 64 -8.17 7.06 11.36
CA ALA A 64 -9.54 6.84 11.79
C ALA A 64 -10.11 8.00 12.62
N GLY A 65 -9.31 8.61 13.51
CA GLY A 65 -9.73 9.68 14.41
C GLY A 65 -9.39 11.10 13.96
N GLY A 66 -8.55 11.28 12.94
CA GLY A 66 -8.07 12.60 12.52
C GLY A 66 -8.98 13.31 11.51
N HIS A 67 -8.67 14.59 11.25
CA HIS A 67 -9.42 15.44 10.31
C HIS A 67 -8.99 15.33 8.85
N ILE A 68 -8.13 14.36 8.50
CA ILE A 68 -7.53 14.25 7.16
C ILE A 68 -8.62 14.06 6.08
N GLN A 69 -8.66 14.97 5.10
CA GLN A 69 -9.69 14.99 4.05
C GLN A 69 -9.46 13.93 2.95
N LEU A 70 -8.21 13.55 2.69
CA LEU A 70 -7.86 12.56 1.67
C LEU A 70 -7.58 11.21 2.34
N LEU A 71 -8.60 10.37 2.41
CA LEU A 71 -8.50 9.02 2.97
C LEU A 71 -8.69 7.98 1.88
N GLY A 72 -7.86 6.94 1.89
CA GLY A 72 -8.16 5.72 1.15
C GLY A 72 -9.46 5.09 1.66
N ARG A 73 -10.17 4.32 0.81
CA ARG A 73 -11.50 3.76 1.12
C ARG A 73 -11.56 3.03 2.48
N THR A 74 -10.53 2.28 2.85
CA THR A 74 -10.48 1.59 4.16
C THR A 74 -10.47 2.57 5.33
N ALA A 75 -9.68 3.65 5.23
CA ALA A 75 -9.58 4.66 6.28
C ALA A 75 -10.87 5.48 6.38
N ALA A 76 -11.50 5.81 5.23
CA ALA A 76 -12.80 6.44 5.18
C ALA A 76 -13.88 5.59 5.88
N SER A 77 -13.89 4.27 5.64
CA SER A 77 -14.81 3.32 6.30
C SER A 77 -14.62 3.30 7.82
N ALA A 78 -13.37 3.20 8.28
CA ALA A 78 -13.05 3.22 9.71
C ALA A 78 -13.47 4.53 10.36
N ARG A 79 -13.16 5.67 9.73
CA ARG A 79 -13.55 7.00 10.21
C ARG A 79 -15.06 7.17 10.26
N ALA A 80 -15.79 6.73 9.24
CA ALA A 80 -17.25 6.76 9.23
C ALA A 80 -17.84 5.92 10.38
N ALA A 81 -17.23 4.78 10.71
CA ALA A 81 -17.64 3.97 11.86
C ALA A 81 -17.33 4.63 13.20
N VAL A 82 -16.20 5.32 13.32
CA VAL A 82 -15.86 6.13 14.50
C VAL A 82 -16.87 7.25 14.70
N ILE A 83 -17.08 8.09 13.68
CA ILE A 83 -18.02 9.23 13.75
C ILE A 83 -19.41 8.75 14.13
N ARG A 84 -19.93 7.73 13.44
CA ARG A 84 -21.26 7.15 13.72
C ARG A 84 -21.37 6.64 15.15
N LEU A 85 -20.34 6.01 15.69
CA LEU A 85 -20.35 5.53 17.06
C LEU A 85 -20.27 6.69 18.07
N THR A 86 -19.46 7.72 17.79
CA THR A 86 -19.37 8.93 18.62
C THR A 86 -20.74 9.58 18.74
N GLU A 87 -21.41 9.88 17.63
CA GLU A 87 -22.73 10.50 17.59
C GLU A 87 -23.75 9.70 18.43
N LYS A 88 -23.82 8.38 18.19
CA LYS A 88 -24.74 7.50 18.94
C LYS A 88 -24.43 7.43 20.44
N LEU A 89 -23.17 7.54 20.83
CA LEU A 89 -22.78 7.54 22.24
C LEU A 89 -23.13 8.89 22.88
N GLU A 90 -22.86 10.01 22.20
CA GLU A 90 -23.21 11.35 22.67
C GLU A 90 -24.73 11.49 22.87
N GLU A 91 -25.55 11.02 21.93
CA GLU A 91 -27.01 10.95 22.07
C GLU A 91 -27.47 10.14 23.30
N ALA A 92 -26.70 9.12 23.67
CA ALA A 92 -26.96 8.26 24.81
C ALA A 92 -26.31 8.75 26.12
N GLY A 93 -25.68 9.93 26.13
CA GLY A 93 -24.99 10.48 27.30
C GLY A 93 -23.66 9.78 27.63
N GLY A 94 -23.07 9.09 26.67
CA GLY A 94 -21.78 8.42 26.76
C GLY A 94 -20.67 9.10 25.96
N GLU A 95 -19.47 8.53 26.03
CA GLU A 95 -18.26 9.07 25.38
C GLU A 95 -17.45 7.96 24.68
N LEU A 96 -17.00 8.22 23.44
CA LEU A 96 -16.02 7.39 22.74
C LEU A 96 -14.61 7.97 22.92
N ARG A 97 -13.63 7.12 23.25
CA ARG A 97 -12.22 7.48 23.24
C ARG A 97 -11.41 6.52 22.38
N LEU A 98 -10.65 7.09 21.46
CA LEU A 98 -9.62 6.39 20.70
C LEU A 98 -8.29 6.55 21.42
N LYS A 99 -7.71 5.45 21.91
CA LYS A 99 -6.47 5.47 22.71
C LYS A 99 -5.35 4.74 21.97
N TRP A 100 -4.21 5.40 21.85
CA TRP A 100 -2.99 4.70 21.46
C TRP A 100 -2.47 3.92 22.66
N VAL A 101 -2.12 2.65 22.44
CA VAL A 101 -1.43 1.82 23.43
C VAL A 101 -0.10 1.35 22.87
N LYS A 102 0.93 1.27 23.69
CA LYS A 102 2.24 0.83 23.22
C LYS A 102 2.23 -0.69 23.05
N SER A 103 2.61 -1.16 21.86
CA SER A 103 2.70 -2.60 21.60
C SER A 103 3.76 -3.28 22.49
N HIS A 104 3.51 -4.53 22.87
CA HIS A 104 4.41 -5.39 23.64
C HIS A 104 4.82 -4.92 25.06
N VAL A 105 4.08 -3.98 25.68
CA VAL A 105 4.38 -3.48 27.05
C VAL A 105 3.46 -4.09 28.12
N GLY A 106 3.20 -5.39 28.05
CA GLY A 106 2.42 -6.09 29.08
C GLY A 106 0.92 -5.78 29.12
N HIS A 107 0.39 -5.07 28.12
CA HIS A 107 -1.06 -4.91 27.97
C HIS A 107 -1.70 -6.23 27.53
N ARG A 108 -2.19 -7.01 28.51
CA ARG A 108 -2.80 -8.33 28.28
C ARG A 108 -3.84 -8.32 27.16
N HIS A 109 -4.68 -7.29 27.08
CA HIS A 109 -5.72 -7.21 26.05
C HIS A 109 -5.17 -6.90 24.65
N ASN A 110 -4.09 -6.12 24.54
CA ASN A 110 -3.40 -5.92 23.26
C ASN A 110 -2.78 -7.23 22.78
N ALA A 111 -2.10 -7.94 23.68
CA ALA A 111 -1.52 -9.24 23.36
C ALA A 111 -2.57 -10.25 22.90
N VAL A 112 -3.76 -10.24 23.50
CA VAL A 112 -4.90 -11.04 23.02
C VAL A 112 -5.36 -10.60 21.62
N ALA A 113 -5.43 -9.30 21.36
CA ALA A 113 -5.78 -8.79 20.02
C ALA A 113 -4.74 -9.22 18.96
N ASP A 114 -3.44 -9.17 19.28
CA ASP A 114 -2.36 -9.62 18.39
C ASP A 114 -2.46 -11.11 18.08
N LEU A 115 -2.72 -11.94 19.10
CA LEU A 115 -2.94 -13.39 18.94
C LEU A 115 -4.18 -13.68 18.08
N LEU A 116 -5.28 -12.95 18.29
CA LEU A 116 -6.50 -13.09 17.49
C LEU A 116 -6.31 -12.62 16.05
N ALA A 117 -5.47 -11.60 15.82
CA ALA A 117 -5.13 -11.15 14.48
C ALA A 117 -4.29 -12.21 13.74
N ALA A 118 -3.33 -12.83 14.43
CA ALA A 118 -2.53 -13.92 13.88
C ALA A 118 -3.39 -15.16 13.54
N ASP A 119 -4.29 -15.57 14.43
CA ASP A 119 -5.23 -16.65 14.15
C ASP A 119 -6.20 -16.28 13.01
N GLY A 120 -6.71 -15.04 13.05
CA GLY A 120 -7.59 -14.44 12.07
C GLY A 120 -7.05 -14.45 10.63
N ALA A 121 -5.73 -14.32 10.48
CA ALA A 121 -5.07 -14.35 9.17
C ALA A 121 -5.31 -15.67 8.42
N HIS A 122 -5.46 -16.77 9.17
CA HIS A 122 -5.69 -18.11 8.60
C HIS A 122 -7.14 -18.58 8.74
N ARG A 123 -7.83 -18.13 9.80
CA ARG A 123 -9.15 -18.63 10.21
C ARG A 123 -10.09 -17.45 10.42
N GLY A 124 -11.14 -17.35 9.60
CA GLY A 124 -12.16 -16.31 9.81
C GLY A 124 -12.98 -16.00 8.57
N GLY A 125 -14.11 -15.30 8.78
CA GLY A 125 -14.91 -14.76 7.68
C GLY A 125 -14.11 -13.69 6.94
N LEU A 126 -13.96 -13.85 5.62
CA LEU A 126 -13.19 -12.96 4.76
C LEU A 126 -13.89 -11.60 4.66
N LEU A 127 -13.17 -10.55 5.05
CA LEU A 127 -13.59 -9.17 4.87
C LEU A 127 -13.00 -8.58 3.59
N THR A 128 -13.81 -7.82 2.87
CA THR A 128 -13.34 -7.10 1.67
C THR A 128 -12.60 -5.83 2.06
N VAL A 129 -11.43 -5.66 1.47
CA VAL A 129 -10.65 -4.40 1.45
C VAL A 129 -10.33 -4.07 -0.01
N PRO A 130 -9.96 -2.82 -0.35
CA PRO A 130 -9.45 -2.46 -1.67
C PRO A 130 -7.99 -2.92 -1.83
N VAL A 131 -7.62 -3.32 -3.05
CA VAL A 131 -6.22 -3.71 -3.35
C VAL A 131 -5.28 -2.52 -3.12
N PRO A 132 -4.25 -2.65 -2.26
CA PRO A 132 -3.31 -1.57 -2.00
C PRO A 132 -2.40 -1.36 -3.21
N TRP A 133 -2.01 -0.11 -3.46
CA TRP A 133 -1.10 0.26 -4.54
C TRP A 133 0.21 -0.55 -4.52
N VAL A 134 0.75 -0.82 -3.33
CA VAL A 134 1.98 -1.61 -3.16
C VAL A 134 1.84 -3.00 -3.77
N HIS A 135 0.71 -3.68 -3.55
CA HIS A 135 0.45 -4.98 -4.16
C HIS A 135 0.33 -4.90 -5.68
N THR A 136 -0.40 -3.92 -6.20
CA THR A 136 -0.52 -3.69 -7.65
C THR A 136 0.86 -3.44 -8.28
N ARG A 137 1.68 -2.62 -7.64
CA ARG A 137 3.05 -2.31 -8.09
C ARG A 137 3.92 -3.56 -8.10
N GLU A 138 3.88 -4.37 -7.05
CA GLU A 138 4.61 -5.64 -6.98
C GLU A 138 4.20 -6.61 -8.09
N GLN A 139 2.90 -6.74 -8.36
CA GLN A 139 2.40 -7.60 -9.44
C GLN A 139 2.91 -7.14 -10.82
N ILE A 140 2.91 -5.82 -11.05
CA ILE A 140 3.48 -5.23 -12.28
C ILE A 140 4.97 -5.53 -12.36
N GLN A 141 5.73 -5.26 -11.30
CA GLN A 141 7.17 -5.49 -11.25
C GLN A 141 7.52 -6.96 -11.49
N ARG A 142 6.83 -7.89 -10.82
CA ARG A 142 7.00 -9.34 -11.02
C ARG A 142 6.74 -9.73 -12.47
N ARG A 143 5.66 -9.23 -13.07
CA ARG A 143 5.34 -9.51 -14.47
C ARG A 143 6.44 -9.04 -15.45
N TYR A 144 7.02 -7.86 -15.20
CA TYR A 144 8.13 -7.36 -16.02
C TYR A 144 9.43 -8.13 -15.78
N ALA A 145 9.74 -8.47 -14.53
CA ALA A 145 10.89 -9.31 -14.17
C ALA A 145 10.79 -10.69 -14.85
N SER A 146 9.68 -11.41 -14.68
CA SER A 146 9.49 -12.73 -15.32
C SER A 146 9.44 -12.67 -16.85
N ARG A 147 9.09 -11.53 -17.44
CA ARG A 147 9.26 -11.32 -18.89
C ARG A 147 10.73 -11.16 -19.24
N GLY A 148 11.46 -10.33 -18.50
CA GLY A 148 12.91 -10.17 -18.64
C GLY A 148 13.65 -11.51 -18.52
N ASP A 149 13.33 -12.32 -17.53
CA ASP A 149 13.94 -13.64 -17.31
C ASP A 149 13.70 -14.59 -18.49
N ARG A 150 12.48 -14.62 -19.03
CA ARG A 150 12.15 -15.42 -20.23
C ARG A 150 12.87 -14.93 -21.48
N ASP A 151 12.91 -13.61 -21.68
CA ASP A 151 13.62 -13.00 -22.80
C ASP A 151 15.13 -13.23 -22.68
N TRP A 152 15.66 -13.29 -21.46
CA TRP A 152 17.05 -13.62 -21.15
C TRP A 152 17.36 -15.09 -21.44
N ALA A 153 16.55 -16.02 -20.95
CA ALA A 153 16.73 -17.46 -21.14
C ALA A 153 16.66 -17.89 -22.62
N ARG A 154 15.93 -17.14 -23.47
CA ARG A 154 15.80 -17.43 -24.91
C ARG A 154 17.00 -17.02 -25.77
N LYS A 155 17.95 -16.23 -25.24
CA LYS A 155 19.13 -15.80 -26.00
C LYS A 155 20.27 -16.81 -25.81
N SER A 156 20.46 -17.69 -26.80
CA SER A 156 21.47 -18.74 -26.81
C SER A 156 22.89 -18.28 -27.14
N SER A 157 23.07 -17.07 -27.70
CA SER A 157 24.39 -16.52 -27.99
C SER A 157 24.84 -15.58 -26.88
N GLY A 158 26.09 -15.74 -26.40
CA GLY A 158 26.69 -15.04 -25.25
C GLY A 158 26.73 -13.50 -25.31
N LEU A 159 26.09 -12.86 -26.29
CA LEU A 159 25.85 -11.41 -26.31
C LEU A 159 24.62 -11.08 -25.45
N ARG A 160 24.86 -11.09 -24.15
CA ARG A 160 23.96 -10.71 -23.06
C ARG A 160 23.72 -9.19 -23.01
N ALA A 161 23.15 -8.61 -24.07
CA ALA A 161 22.63 -7.25 -24.05
C ALA A 161 21.12 -7.31 -23.77
N SER A 162 20.71 -6.95 -22.54
CA SER A 162 19.34 -6.53 -22.32
C SER A 162 19.17 -5.21 -23.05
N TRP A 163 18.27 -5.17 -24.02
CA TRP A 163 17.84 -3.89 -24.56
C TRP A 163 17.01 -3.27 -23.45
N ALA A 164 17.58 -2.30 -22.72
CA ALA A 164 16.79 -1.30 -22.05
C ALA A 164 16.00 -0.60 -23.16
N GLY A 165 14.82 -1.15 -23.46
CA GLY A 165 13.94 -0.62 -24.46
C GLY A 165 13.59 0.79 -24.02
N VAL A 166 14.12 1.77 -24.73
CA VAL A 166 13.76 3.16 -24.55
C VAL A 166 12.24 3.23 -24.61
N ASN A 167 11.61 3.79 -23.59
CA ASN A 167 10.15 3.91 -23.51
C ASN A 167 9.68 4.98 -24.50
N LEU A 168 9.76 4.65 -25.78
CA LEU A 168 9.30 5.47 -26.87
C LEU A 168 7.79 5.39 -26.98
N GLY A 169 7.14 6.54 -27.07
CA GLY A 169 5.73 6.64 -27.38
C GLY A 169 5.41 6.15 -28.81
N PRO A 170 4.14 5.84 -29.13
CA PRO A 170 3.74 5.28 -30.43
C PRO A 170 4.14 6.16 -31.63
N ARG A 171 4.18 7.49 -31.46
CA ARG A 171 4.60 8.44 -32.50
C ARG A 171 6.11 8.35 -32.77
N GLN A 172 6.93 8.34 -31.73
CA GLN A 172 8.38 8.21 -31.84
C GLN A 172 8.78 6.88 -32.49
N ARG A 173 8.10 5.78 -32.13
CA ARG A 173 8.32 4.47 -32.76
C ARG A 173 8.02 4.47 -34.26
N ARG A 174 6.96 5.17 -34.69
CA ARG A 174 6.62 5.31 -36.11
C ARG A 174 7.67 6.11 -36.87
N VAL A 175 8.11 7.25 -36.34
CA VAL A 175 9.13 8.10 -36.95
C VAL A 175 10.46 7.35 -37.12
N ILE A 176 10.93 6.66 -36.08
CA ILE A 176 12.19 5.90 -36.13
C ILE A 176 12.12 4.75 -37.14
N LYS A 177 10.97 4.07 -37.24
CA LYS A 177 10.75 3.01 -38.25
C LYS A 177 10.72 3.58 -39.67
N ALA A 178 10.11 4.75 -39.86
CA ALA A 178 10.00 5.40 -41.17
C ALA A 178 11.33 5.99 -41.66
N ALA A 179 12.24 6.36 -40.76
CA ALA A 179 13.50 7.04 -41.09
C ALA A 179 14.56 6.19 -41.82
N HIS A 180 14.25 4.94 -42.20
CA HIS A 180 15.13 4.01 -42.94
C HIS A 180 16.60 4.01 -42.48
N LEU A 181 16.82 4.16 -41.17
CA LEU A 181 18.16 4.26 -40.59
C LEU A 181 18.89 2.93 -40.67
N SER A 182 20.19 3.00 -40.95
CA SER A 182 21.11 1.87 -40.80
C SER A 182 21.02 1.31 -39.36
N PRO A 183 21.32 0.02 -39.13
CA PRO A 183 21.30 -0.56 -37.80
C PRO A 183 22.19 0.18 -36.79
N VAL A 184 23.30 0.77 -37.26
CA VAL A 184 24.23 1.57 -36.46
C VAL A 184 23.58 2.89 -36.06
N ASP A 185 23.04 3.64 -37.02
CA ASP A 185 22.44 4.96 -36.76
C ASP A 185 21.17 4.85 -35.93
N ARG A 186 20.41 3.77 -36.11
CA ARG A 186 19.25 3.45 -35.27
C ARG A 186 19.69 3.24 -33.82
N ARG A 187 20.78 2.50 -33.56
CA ARG A 187 21.30 2.31 -32.21
C ARG A 187 21.72 3.65 -31.58
N ARG A 188 22.46 4.46 -32.33
CA ARG A 188 22.89 5.81 -31.92
C ARG A 188 21.72 6.70 -31.54
N LEU A 189 20.69 6.75 -32.39
CA LEU A 189 19.49 7.53 -32.14
C LEU A 189 18.76 7.06 -30.86
N MET A 190 18.70 5.75 -30.61
CA MET A 190 18.08 5.20 -29.40
C MET A 190 18.88 5.57 -28.13
N GLU A 191 20.21 5.55 -28.19
CA GLU A 191 21.08 6.01 -27.09
C GLU A 191 20.83 7.49 -26.77
N VAL A 192 20.72 8.34 -27.80
CA VAL A 192 20.41 9.77 -27.65
C VAL A 192 19.02 10.00 -27.04
N ILE A 193 17.97 9.37 -27.60
CA ILE A 193 16.60 9.59 -27.12
C ILE A 193 16.41 9.08 -25.68
N SER A 194 17.17 8.07 -25.27
CA SER A 194 17.06 7.48 -23.94
C SER A 194 17.91 8.17 -22.88
N GLY A 195 18.72 9.17 -23.24
CA GLY A 195 19.64 9.81 -22.31
C GLY A 195 20.76 8.90 -21.82
N HIS A 196 20.97 7.73 -22.45
CA HIS A 196 22.08 6.81 -22.14
C HIS A 196 23.32 7.10 -22.99
N SER A 197 23.28 8.12 -23.84
CA SER A 197 24.45 8.55 -24.59
C SER A 197 25.41 9.29 -23.66
N VAL A 198 26.68 8.88 -23.65
CA VAL A 198 27.79 9.72 -23.18
C VAL A 198 27.94 10.81 -24.23
N THR A 199 27.09 11.84 -24.15
CA THR A 199 26.76 12.79 -25.22
C THR A 199 28.02 13.28 -25.92
N ARG A 200 29.03 13.73 -25.18
CA ARG A 200 30.32 14.24 -25.70
C ARG A 200 31.06 13.26 -26.61
N ARG A 201 31.16 11.99 -26.20
CA ARG A 201 31.88 10.94 -26.94
C ARG A 201 31.15 10.51 -28.22
N HIS A 202 29.85 10.78 -28.28
CA HIS A 202 28.98 10.39 -29.39
C HIS A 202 28.98 11.44 -30.52
N TRP A 203 29.10 12.74 -30.18
CA TRP A 203 29.23 13.82 -31.16
C TRP A 203 30.48 13.65 -32.05
N CYS A 204 31.62 13.21 -31.50
CA CYS A 204 32.83 12.89 -32.28
C CYS A 204 32.66 11.70 -33.25
N LYS A 205 31.61 10.87 -33.11
CA LYS A 205 31.31 9.76 -34.04
C LYS A 205 30.38 10.18 -35.18
N ILE A 206 29.71 11.32 -35.04
CA ILE A 206 28.77 11.88 -36.01
C ILE A 206 29.47 12.98 -36.83
N ASP A 207 30.25 13.84 -36.17
CA ASP A 207 31.10 14.84 -36.81
C ASP A 207 32.58 14.53 -36.55
N ARG A 208 33.30 14.15 -37.62
CA ARG A 208 34.73 13.81 -37.57
C ARG A 208 35.64 15.04 -37.43
N ASN A 209 35.08 16.26 -37.56
CA ASN A 209 35.83 17.50 -37.50
C ASN A 209 35.90 18.10 -36.08
N LEU A 210 35.22 17.49 -35.10
CA LEU A 210 35.31 17.89 -33.70
C LEU A 210 36.62 17.33 -33.09
N GLY A 211 37.52 18.23 -32.70
CA GLY A 211 38.87 17.91 -32.21
C GLY A 211 38.93 17.00 -30.98
N PRO A 212 40.15 16.49 -30.65
CA PRO A 212 40.37 15.44 -29.65
C PRO A 212 40.00 15.82 -28.20
N GLU A 213 39.75 17.10 -27.92
CA GLU A 213 39.33 17.67 -26.63
C GLU A 213 38.01 17.08 -26.09
N CYS A 214 37.16 16.51 -26.95
CA CYS A 214 35.84 15.97 -26.57
C CYS A 214 35.85 14.50 -26.10
N ARG A 215 37.02 13.89 -25.88
CA ARG A 215 37.15 12.48 -25.45
C ARG A 215 37.04 12.24 -23.94
N PHE A 216 36.92 13.29 -23.13
CA PHE A 216 36.73 13.25 -21.67
C PHE A 216 35.33 13.72 -21.27
#